data_AF-A0A535PHG0-F1
#
_entry.id   AF-A0A535PHG0-F1
#
_cell.length_a   1.000
_cell.length_b   1.000
_cell.length_c   1.000
_cell.angle_alpha   90.00
_cell.angle_beta   90.00
_cell.angle_gamma   90.00
#
_symmetry.space_group_name_H-M   'P 1'
#
loop_
_entity.id
_entity.type
_entity.pdbx_description
1 polymer ?
#
loop_
_entity_poly.entity_id
_entity_poly.type
_entity_poly.pdbx_seq_one_letter_code
_entity_poly.pdbx_strand_id
1 'polypeptide(L)'
;MVPLLRAVVAWTIVLASVILPHLGSPSVAPTAEVTQLSSFDRTSALSESKAKRTQAAQDVQVQQWSSELAQGLAQYQAEQEKLAQAQAVAAAEAAANNHPPPPAWIGKIINDAFSPLGQAAVTWALRVAWCESRYHPNSVNSDSGASGLFQLMPSTWSGTPWASQSPFDPVANANAAAWLYSHYGPGRWSCK
;
A
#
# COMPACT_ATOMS: atom_id res chain seq x y z
N MET A 1 -7.12 65.39 -26.23
CA MET A 1 -6.08 66.28 -25.68
C MET A 1 -6.12 66.21 -24.17
N VAL A 2 -4.96 66.28 -23.51
CA VAL A 2 -4.73 66.61 -22.09
C VAL A 2 -4.28 65.52 -21.08
N PRO A 3 -4.50 64.18 -21.19
CA PRO A 3 -4.02 63.30 -20.11
C PRO A 3 -2.61 62.71 -20.32
N LEU A 4 -2.19 62.44 -21.57
CA LEU A 4 -0.92 61.72 -21.82
C LEU A 4 0.34 62.61 -21.86
N LEU A 5 0.20 63.92 -22.03
CA LEU A 5 1.33 64.87 -21.99
C LEU A 5 1.72 65.28 -20.56
N ARG A 6 0.84 65.07 -19.57
CA ARG A 6 1.11 65.45 -18.17
C ARG A 6 1.93 64.43 -17.39
N ALA A 7 1.93 63.16 -17.82
CA ALA A 7 2.72 62.11 -17.16
C ALA A 7 4.22 62.15 -17.53
N VAL A 8 4.55 62.57 -18.76
CA VAL A 8 5.95 62.65 -19.23
C VAL A 8 6.70 63.82 -18.59
N VAL A 9 6.03 64.95 -18.36
CA VAL A 9 6.65 66.14 -17.75
C VAL A 9 6.98 65.94 -16.27
N ALA A 10 6.14 65.19 -15.54
CA ALA A 10 6.39 64.85 -14.14
C ALA A 10 7.63 63.94 -13.97
N TRP A 11 7.86 63.03 -14.91
CA TRP A 11 9.03 62.14 -14.90
C TRP A 11 10.33 62.85 -15.30
N THR A 12 10.29 63.88 -16.15
CA THR A 12 11.49 64.64 -16.52
C THR A 12 12.00 65.58 -15.42
N ILE A 13 11.11 66.10 -14.56
CA ILE A 13 11.51 67.03 -13.47
C ILE A 13 12.19 66.27 -12.33
N VAL A 14 11.77 65.04 -12.03
CA VAL A 14 12.45 64.17 -11.02
C VAL A 14 13.82 63.71 -11.52
N LEU A 15 13.98 63.50 -12.83
CA LEU A 15 15.28 63.16 -13.42
C LEU A 15 16.27 64.35 -13.39
N ALA A 16 15.80 65.59 -13.56
CA ALA A 16 16.69 66.76 -13.60
C ALA A 16 17.22 67.19 -12.22
N SER A 17 16.50 66.95 -11.13
CA SER A 17 16.95 67.27 -9.77
C SER A 17 17.82 66.19 -9.11
N VAL A 18 17.96 65.02 -9.75
CA VAL A 18 18.92 63.98 -9.34
C VAL A 18 20.28 64.16 -10.04
N ILE A 19 20.36 64.97 -11.11
CA ILE A 19 21.51 64.98 -12.05
C ILE A 19 22.43 66.23 -11.96
N LEU A 20 22.21 67.20 -11.07
CA LEU A 20 23.21 68.29 -10.88
C LEU A 20 24.06 68.12 -9.61
N PRO A 21 25.40 67.96 -9.75
CA PRO A 21 26.32 67.81 -8.63
C PRO A 21 26.57 69.17 -7.96
N HIS A 22 26.59 69.19 -6.63
CA HIS A 22 27.06 70.35 -5.87
C HIS A 22 28.59 70.44 -6.02
N LEU A 23 29.05 71.48 -6.73
CA LEU A 23 30.46 71.84 -6.84
C LEU A 23 30.98 72.32 -5.47
N GLY A 24 31.58 71.41 -4.72
CA GLY A 24 32.51 71.71 -3.63
C GLY A 24 33.91 71.25 -4.02
N SER A 25 34.85 72.18 -4.15
CA SER A 25 36.28 71.89 -4.39
C SER A 25 37.03 71.67 -3.05
N PRO A 26 38.27 71.17 -3.09
CA PRO A 26 38.62 69.78 -2.85
C PRO A 26 39.18 69.57 -1.43
N SER A 27 38.94 68.41 -0.83
CA SER A 27 39.72 67.94 0.32
C SER A 27 40.30 66.57 -0.02
N VAL A 28 41.62 66.48 0.14
CA VAL A 28 42.48 65.37 -0.23
C VAL A 28 42.08 64.10 0.53
N ALA A 29 41.67 63.06 -0.19
CA ALA A 29 41.83 61.67 0.26
C ALA A 29 41.79 60.71 -0.95
N PRO A 30 42.93 60.20 -1.44
CA PRO A 30 42.97 59.21 -2.54
C PRO A 30 42.49 57.80 -2.12
N THR A 31 41.62 57.69 -1.11
CA THR A 31 41.25 56.42 -0.46
C THR A 31 39.75 56.10 -0.45
N ALA A 32 38.86 57.07 -0.73
CA ALA A 32 37.41 56.87 -0.60
C ALA A 32 36.77 56.04 -1.75
N GLU A 33 37.14 56.28 -3.01
CA GLU A 33 36.59 55.53 -4.17
C GLU A 33 37.04 54.06 -4.18
N VAL A 34 38.32 53.81 -3.85
CA VAL A 34 38.87 52.44 -3.74
C VAL A 34 38.17 51.65 -2.62
N THR A 35 37.75 52.32 -1.55
CA THR A 35 37.03 51.70 -0.43
C THR A 35 35.57 51.35 -0.79
N GLN A 36 34.90 52.18 -1.60
CA GLN A 36 33.53 51.92 -2.05
C GLN A 36 33.46 50.74 -3.04
N LEU A 37 34.33 50.71 -4.08
CA LEU A 37 34.40 49.58 -5.02
C LEU A 37 34.67 48.25 -4.31
N SER A 38 35.67 48.22 -3.41
CA SER A 38 36.04 47.00 -2.68
C SER A 38 34.93 46.51 -1.73
N SER A 39 34.09 47.41 -1.21
CA SER A 39 32.92 47.03 -0.41
C SER A 39 31.82 46.39 -1.27
N PHE A 40 31.56 46.92 -2.47
CA PHE A 40 30.60 46.39 -3.42
C PHE A 40 31.00 45.00 -3.92
N ASP A 41 32.25 44.82 -4.34
CA ASP A 41 32.79 43.52 -4.78
C ASP A 41 32.67 42.46 -3.69
N ARG A 42 32.92 42.83 -2.42
CA ARG A 42 32.76 41.94 -1.27
C ARG A 42 31.30 41.55 -1.06
N THR A 43 30.35 42.48 -1.18
CA THR A 43 28.92 42.17 -1.07
C THR A 43 28.40 41.30 -2.22
N SER A 44 28.90 41.53 -3.44
CA SER A 44 28.59 40.72 -4.62
C SER A 44 29.07 39.28 -4.44
N ALA A 45 30.33 39.08 -4.05
CA ALA A 45 30.89 37.76 -3.78
C ALA A 45 30.16 37.02 -2.66
N LEU A 46 29.74 37.73 -1.60
CA LEU A 46 28.92 37.13 -0.53
C LEU A 46 27.52 36.72 -1.04
N SER A 47 26.88 37.54 -1.86
CA SER A 47 25.58 37.22 -2.48
C SER A 47 25.67 35.97 -3.36
N GLU A 48 26.67 35.89 -4.24
CA GLU A 48 26.93 34.70 -5.06
C GLU A 48 27.20 33.46 -4.22
N SER A 49 28.00 33.58 -3.15
CA SER A 49 28.27 32.47 -2.25
C SER A 49 27.00 31.97 -1.55
N LYS A 50 26.08 32.87 -1.17
CA LYS A 50 24.78 32.51 -0.60
C LYS A 50 23.89 31.83 -1.64
N ALA A 51 23.79 32.39 -2.85
CA ALA A 51 23.00 31.81 -3.93
C ALA A 51 23.48 30.39 -4.27
N LYS A 52 24.79 30.18 -4.39
CA LYS A 52 25.39 28.84 -4.61
C LYS A 52 25.05 27.87 -3.49
N ARG A 53 25.09 28.30 -2.22
CA ARG A 53 24.70 27.45 -1.08
C ARG A 53 23.22 27.12 -1.08
N THR A 54 22.36 28.09 -1.39
CA THR A 54 20.91 27.86 -1.50
C THR A 54 20.60 26.89 -2.63
N GLN A 55 21.24 27.04 -3.79
CA GLN A 55 21.08 26.12 -4.91
C GLN A 55 21.56 24.72 -4.54
N ALA A 56 22.75 24.58 -3.94
CA ALA A 56 23.24 23.29 -3.46
C ALA A 56 22.30 22.65 -2.44
N ALA A 57 21.69 23.43 -1.54
CA ALA A 57 20.70 22.94 -0.58
C ALA A 57 19.40 22.48 -1.26
N GLN A 58 18.93 23.20 -2.28
CA GLN A 58 17.78 22.80 -3.10
C GLN A 58 18.06 21.52 -3.89
N ASP A 59 19.24 21.40 -4.49
CA ASP A 59 19.65 20.20 -5.22
C ASP A 59 19.70 18.97 -4.31
N VAL A 60 20.24 19.12 -3.09
CA VAL A 60 20.22 18.06 -2.07
C VAL A 60 18.78 17.67 -1.71
N GLN A 61 17.89 18.64 -1.53
CA GLN A 61 16.48 18.38 -1.23
C GLN A 61 15.78 17.61 -2.37
N VAL A 62 16.00 18.02 -3.62
CA VAL A 62 15.45 17.32 -4.80
C VAL A 62 16.00 15.89 -4.89
N GLN A 63 17.30 15.71 -4.65
CA GLN A 63 17.91 14.39 -4.61
C GLN A 63 17.31 13.51 -3.50
N GLN A 64 17.11 14.06 -2.30
CA GLN A 64 16.46 13.35 -1.19
C GLN A 64 15.06 12.88 -1.56
N TRP A 65 14.19 13.78 -2.05
CA TRP A 65 12.84 13.40 -2.48
C TRP A 65 12.83 12.39 -3.62
N SER A 66 13.74 12.53 -4.59
CA SER A 66 13.86 11.56 -5.68
C SER A 66 14.23 10.16 -5.15
N SER A 67 15.08 10.09 -4.13
CA SER A 67 15.49 8.83 -3.50
C SER A 67 14.35 8.20 -2.68
N GLU A 68 13.57 9.02 -1.96
CA GLU A 68 12.38 8.57 -1.23
C GLU A 68 11.33 7.98 -2.18
N LEU A 69 11.05 8.66 -3.30
CA LEU A 69 10.14 8.18 -4.32
C LEU A 69 10.62 6.85 -4.93
N ALA A 70 11.90 6.76 -5.26
CA ALA A 70 12.49 5.54 -5.82
C ALA A 70 12.41 4.36 -4.83
N GLN A 71 12.66 4.61 -3.54
CA GLN A 71 12.51 3.60 -2.50
C GLN A 71 11.06 3.15 -2.33
N GLY A 72 10.10 4.07 -2.33
CA GLY A 72 8.68 3.74 -2.27
C GLY A 72 8.21 2.90 -3.45
N LEU A 73 8.66 3.22 -4.66
CA LEU A 73 8.37 2.42 -5.85
C LEU A 73 8.98 1.00 -5.76
N ALA A 74 10.23 0.88 -5.30
CA ALA A 74 10.87 -0.41 -5.11
C ALA A 74 10.16 -1.27 -4.05
N GLN A 75 9.72 -0.66 -2.95
CA GLN A 75 8.93 -1.35 -1.92
C GLN A 75 7.59 -1.83 -2.48
N TYR A 76 6.89 -0.98 -3.23
CA TYR A 76 5.65 -1.36 -3.89
C TYR A 76 5.84 -2.52 -4.88
N GLN A 77 6.90 -2.48 -5.69
CA GLN A 77 7.25 -3.58 -6.59
C GLN A 77 7.52 -4.87 -5.82
N ALA A 78 8.28 -4.80 -4.73
CA ALA A 78 8.54 -5.96 -3.88
C ALA A 78 7.25 -6.52 -3.21
N GLU A 79 6.31 -5.66 -2.82
CA GLU A 79 4.99 -6.07 -2.31
C GLU A 79 4.20 -6.83 -3.39
N GLN A 80 4.18 -6.30 -4.62
CA GLN A 80 3.53 -6.94 -5.77
C GLN A 80 4.17 -8.28 -6.10
N GLU A 81 5.50 -8.37 -6.08
CA GLU A 81 6.23 -9.63 -6.28
C GLU A 81 5.92 -10.66 -5.20
N LYS A 82 5.85 -10.25 -3.92
CA LYS A 82 5.44 -11.14 -2.82
C LYS A 82 4.03 -11.67 -3.01
N LEU A 83 3.08 -10.81 -3.38
CA LEU A 83 1.71 -11.22 -3.67
C LEU A 83 1.66 -12.18 -4.87
N ALA A 84 2.39 -11.88 -5.94
CA ALA A 84 2.48 -12.75 -7.11
C ALA A 84 3.12 -14.10 -6.76
N GLN A 85 4.16 -14.12 -5.93
CA GLN A 85 4.77 -15.36 -5.44
C GLN A 85 3.78 -16.17 -4.58
N ALA A 86 3.05 -15.54 -3.66
CA ALA A 86 2.03 -16.20 -2.86
C ALA A 86 0.91 -16.79 -3.74
N GLN A 87 0.47 -16.04 -4.76
CA GLN A 87 -0.50 -16.52 -5.74
C GLN A 87 0.06 -17.68 -6.56
N ALA A 88 1.33 -17.63 -6.96
CA ALA A 88 1.98 -18.69 -7.72
C ALA A 88 2.14 -19.98 -6.89
N VAL A 89 2.48 -19.87 -5.60
CA VAL A 89 2.50 -21.02 -4.67
C VAL A 89 1.10 -21.61 -4.54
N ALA A 90 0.09 -20.79 -4.27
CA ALA A 90 -1.30 -21.25 -4.19
C ALA A 90 -1.78 -21.89 -5.50
N ALA A 91 -1.38 -21.35 -6.66
CA ALA A 91 -1.70 -21.92 -7.96
C ALA A 91 -0.95 -23.23 -8.24
N ALA A 92 0.31 -23.35 -7.82
CA ALA A 92 1.08 -24.59 -7.94
C ALA A 92 0.52 -25.69 -7.03
N GLU A 93 0.13 -25.35 -5.80
CA GLU A 93 -0.60 -26.24 -4.90
C GLU A 93 -1.94 -26.64 -5.50
N ALA A 94 -2.71 -25.69 -6.06
CA ALA A 94 -3.98 -25.99 -6.73
C ALA A 94 -3.78 -26.88 -7.98
N ALA A 95 -2.72 -26.68 -8.77
CA ALA A 95 -2.40 -27.49 -9.93
C ALA A 95 -1.92 -28.91 -9.56
N ALA A 96 -1.26 -29.06 -8.40
CA ALA A 96 -0.89 -30.36 -7.85
C ALA A 96 -2.11 -31.11 -7.30
N ASN A 97 -3.17 -30.40 -6.90
CA ASN A 97 -4.43 -31.00 -6.49
C ASN A 97 -5.27 -31.33 -7.73
N ASN A 98 -5.90 -32.51 -7.77
CA ASN A 98 -6.81 -32.90 -8.86
C ASN A 98 -8.17 -32.16 -8.80
N HIS A 99 -8.23 -31.02 -8.11
CA HIS A 99 -9.45 -30.25 -7.91
C HIS A 99 -9.21 -28.75 -7.88
N PRO A 100 -10.19 -27.93 -8.31
CA PRO A 100 -10.16 -26.48 -8.15
C PRO A 100 -9.97 -26.05 -6.69
N PRO A 101 -9.40 -24.86 -6.45
CA PRO A 101 -9.39 -24.25 -5.12
C PRO A 101 -10.83 -23.87 -4.69
N PRO A 102 -11.10 -23.82 -3.37
CA PRO A 102 -12.39 -23.36 -2.88
C PRO A 102 -12.63 -21.88 -3.24
N PRO A 103 -13.90 -21.44 -3.33
CA PRO A 103 -14.22 -20.02 -3.25
C PRO A 103 -13.56 -19.41 -2.00
N ALA A 104 -12.98 -18.21 -2.12
CA ALA A 104 -12.15 -17.62 -1.07
C ALA A 104 -12.83 -17.59 0.32
N TRP A 105 -14.13 -17.28 0.34
CA TRP A 105 -14.91 -17.24 1.58
C TRP A 105 -15.15 -18.64 2.20
N ILE A 106 -15.35 -19.69 1.39
CA ILE A 106 -15.42 -21.08 1.87
C ILE A 106 -14.05 -21.54 2.36
N GLY A 107 -13.00 -21.24 1.59
CA GLY A 107 -11.62 -21.53 1.97
C GLY A 107 -11.29 -20.92 3.33
N LYS A 108 -11.68 -19.66 3.57
CA LYS A 108 -11.52 -18.99 4.87
C LYS A 108 -12.27 -19.72 5.98
N ILE A 109 -13.54 -20.09 5.77
CA ILE A 109 -14.34 -20.81 6.79
C ILE A 109 -13.68 -22.13 7.17
N ILE A 110 -13.22 -22.91 6.19
CA ILE A 110 -12.53 -24.19 6.42
C ILE A 110 -11.20 -23.95 7.17
N ASN A 111 -10.42 -22.96 6.75
CA ASN A 111 -9.17 -22.59 7.44
C ASN A 111 -9.43 -22.17 8.89
N ASP A 112 -10.41 -21.32 9.14
CA ASP A 112 -10.74 -20.84 10.48
C ASP A 112 -11.15 -22.00 11.40
N ALA A 113 -11.97 -22.94 10.91
CA ALA A 113 -12.44 -24.09 11.68
C ALA A 113 -11.33 -25.11 11.99
N PHE A 114 -10.41 -25.35 11.04
CA PHE A 114 -9.40 -26.41 11.16
C PHE A 114 -8.00 -25.93 11.58
N SER A 115 -7.70 -24.63 11.48
CA SER A 115 -6.38 -24.09 11.87
C SER A 115 -5.96 -24.39 13.32
N PRO A 116 -6.86 -24.43 14.34
CA PRO A 116 -6.47 -24.83 15.69
C PRO A 116 -5.98 -26.28 15.80
N LEU A 117 -6.29 -27.11 14.80
CA LEU A 117 -5.90 -28.52 14.71
C LEU A 117 -4.60 -28.71 13.90
N GLY A 118 -4.04 -27.62 13.36
CA GLY A 118 -2.79 -27.60 12.61
C GLY A 118 -2.95 -27.72 11.09
N GLN A 119 -1.88 -27.39 10.35
CA GLN A 119 -1.90 -27.27 8.89
C GLN A 119 -2.27 -28.58 8.18
N ALA A 120 -1.88 -29.74 8.73
CA ALA A 120 -2.24 -31.04 8.17
C ALA A 120 -3.76 -31.26 8.17
N ALA A 121 -4.46 -30.82 9.22
CA ALA A 121 -5.91 -30.91 9.32
C ALA A 121 -6.61 -29.96 8.33
N VAL A 122 -6.05 -28.76 8.12
CA VAL A 122 -6.53 -27.81 7.10
C VAL A 122 -6.42 -28.41 5.70
N THR A 123 -5.25 -28.95 5.33
CA THR A 123 -5.04 -29.59 4.03
C THR A 123 -5.98 -30.77 3.82
N TRP A 124 -6.19 -31.59 4.85
CA TRP A 124 -7.17 -32.67 4.82
C TRP A 124 -8.59 -32.14 4.61
N ALA A 125 -9.00 -31.12 5.36
CA ALA A 125 -10.36 -30.59 5.33
C ALA A 125 -10.71 -29.98 3.97
N LEU A 126 -9.77 -29.25 3.35
CA LEU A 126 -9.95 -28.71 2.01
C LEU A 126 -10.20 -29.83 0.99
N ARG A 127 -9.40 -30.88 1.03
CA ARG A 127 -9.55 -32.03 0.13
C ARG A 127 -10.89 -32.75 0.33
N VAL A 128 -11.26 -33.01 1.58
CA VAL A 128 -12.53 -33.69 1.91
C VAL A 128 -13.72 -32.83 1.52
N ALA A 129 -13.73 -31.52 1.83
CA ALA A 129 -14.84 -30.65 1.45
C ALA A 129 -15.05 -30.57 -0.07
N TRP A 130 -13.97 -30.62 -0.87
CA TRP A 130 -14.10 -30.79 -2.31
C TRP A 130 -14.74 -32.13 -2.69
N CYS A 131 -14.22 -33.21 -2.12
CA CYS A 131 -14.65 -34.58 -2.44
C CYS A 131 -16.14 -34.77 -2.11
N GLU A 132 -16.57 -34.28 -0.95
CA GLU A 132 -17.92 -34.44 -0.41
C GLU A 132 -18.94 -33.52 -1.11
N SER A 133 -18.63 -32.24 -1.29
CA SER A 133 -19.64 -31.25 -1.73
C SER A 133 -19.19 -30.38 -2.90
N ARG A 134 -17.96 -30.54 -3.39
CA ARG A 134 -17.30 -29.60 -4.31
C ARG A 134 -17.32 -28.17 -3.77
N TYR A 135 -17.17 -28.03 -2.45
CA TYR A 135 -17.29 -26.77 -1.71
C TYR A 135 -18.67 -26.10 -1.75
N HIS A 136 -19.73 -26.80 -2.16
CA HIS A 136 -21.08 -26.25 -2.15
C HIS A 136 -21.78 -26.49 -0.80
N PRO A 137 -22.11 -25.44 -0.02
CA PRO A 137 -22.67 -25.58 1.31
C PRO A 137 -24.12 -26.08 1.32
N ASN A 138 -24.82 -26.02 0.19
CA ASN A 138 -26.21 -26.49 0.07
C ASN A 138 -26.30 -27.89 -0.55
N SER A 139 -25.18 -28.62 -0.66
CA SER A 139 -25.17 -29.97 -1.20
C SER A 139 -25.91 -30.94 -0.29
N VAL A 140 -26.78 -31.77 -0.89
CA VAL A 140 -27.50 -32.85 -0.23
C VAL A 140 -27.33 -34.11 -1.04
N ASN A 141 -26.93 -35.20 -0.38
CA ASN A 141 -27.03 -36.53 -0.94
C ASN A 141 -28.48 -37.03 -0.80
N SER A 142 -29.14 -37.33 -1.92
CA SER A 142 -30.55 -37.76 -1.94
C SER A 142 -30.80 -39.10 -1.25
N ASP A 143 -29.80 -39.99 -1.22
CA ASP A 143 -29.95 -41.36 -0.74
C ASP A 143 -29.68 -41.45 0.77
N SER A 144 -28.66 -40.74 1.26
CA SER A 144 -28.25 -40.78 2.67
C SER A 144 -28.74 -39.59 3.51
N GLY A 145 -29.18 -38.50 2.87
CA GLY A 145 -29.50 -37.24 3.54
C GLY A 145 -28.27 -36.46 4.04
N ALA A 146 -27.07 -36.91 3.70
CA ALA A 146 -25.83 -36.22 4.06
C ALA A 146 -25.84 -34.79 3.50
N SER A 147 -25.51 -33.82 4.35
CA SER A 147 -25.76 -32.40 4.06
C SER A 147 -24.56 -31.50 4.33
N GLY A 148 -24.44 -30.46 3.54
CA GLY A 148 -23.47 -29.39 3.71
C GLY A 148 -22.06 -29.69 3.19
N LEU A 149 -21.11 -28.85 3.55
CA LEU A 149 -19.73 -28.86 3.03
C LEU A 149 -19.02 -30.21 3.23
N PHE A 150 -19.21 -30.83 4.40
CA PHE A 150 -18.58 -32.08 4.79
C PHE A 150 -19.52 -33.28 4.75
N GLN A 151 -20.69 -33.13 4.08
CA GLN A 151 -21.70 -34.18 3.90
C GLN A 151 -21.95 -34.98 5.19
N LEU A 152 -22.30 -34.27 6.26
CA LEU A 152 -22.58 -34.90 7.54
C LEU A 152 -23.96 -35.57 7.49
N MET A 153 -24.02 -36.86 7.84
CA MET A 153 -25.29 -37.59 7.93
C MET A 153 -26.21 -36.97 9.00
N PRO A 154 -27.55 -37.02 8.85
CA PRO A 154 -28.48 -36.42 9.81
C PRO A 154 -28.26 -36.86 11.26
N SER A 155 -28.04 -38.17 11.48
CA SER A 155 -27.75 -38.71 12.82
C SER A 155 -26.43 -38.19 13.38
N THR A 156 -25.40 -38.08 12.54
CA THR A 156 -24.11 -37.53 12.94
C THR A 156 -24.22 -36.04 13.27
N TRP A 157 -24.92 -35.26 12.43
CA TRP A 157 -25.20 -33.84 12.64
C TRP A 157 -25.89 -33.58 13.98
N SER A 158 -26.93 -34.37 14.29
CA SER A 158 -27.69 -34.25 15.54
C SER A 158 -26.85 -34.48 16.81
N GLY A 159 -25.75 -35.21 16.70
CA GLY A 159 -24.81 -35.46 17.80
C GLY A 159 -23.75 -34.38 17.96
N THR A 160 -23.70 -33.37 17.10
CA THR A 160 -22.71 -32.30 17.18
C THR A 160 -23.20 -31.12 18.02
N PRO A 161 -22.30 -30.32 18.61
CA PRO A 161 -22.66 -29.07 19.28
C PRO A 161 -23.42 -28.04 18.41
N TRP A 162 -23.43 -28.21 17.09
CA TRP A 162 -24.08 -27.31 16.14
C TRP A 162 -25.44 -27.81 15.66
N ALA A 163 -25.99 -28.88 16.26
CA ALA A 163 -27.24 -29.50 15.84
C ALA A 163 -28.46 -28.55 15.80
N SER A 164 -28.45 -27.46 16.59
CA SER A 164 -29.50 -26.43 16.59
C SER A 164 -29.41 -25.45 15.41
N GLN A 165 -28.31 -25.48 14.65
CA GLN A 165 -28.08 -24.65 13.48
C GLN A 165 -28.44 -25.43 12.20
N SER A 166 -28.43 -24.73 11.07
CA SER A 166 -28.64 -25.38 9.78
C SER A 166 -27.41 -26.21 9.40
N PRO A 167 -27.56 -27.47 8.95
CA PRO A 167 -26.44 -28.23 8.38
C PRO A 167 -25.91 -27.61 7.07
N PHE A 168 -26.68 -26.68 6.47
CA PHE A 168 -26.28 -25.91 5.29
C PHE A 168 -25.60 -24.59 5.62
N ASP A 169 -25.54 -24.20 6.89
CA ASP A 169 -24.66 -23.10 7.31
C ASP A 169 -23.21 -23.58 7.18
N PRO A 170 -22.41 -23.00 6.25
CA PRO A 170 -21.04 -23.44 6.02
C PRO A 170 -20.16 -23.30 7.27
N VAL A 171 -20.41 -22.29 8.12
CA VAL A 171 -19.64 -22.07 9.34
C VAL A 171 -19.97 -23.16 10.36
N ALA A 172 -21.25 -23.44 10.58
CA ALA A 172 -21.68 -24.50 11.49
C ALA A 172 -21.21 -25.88 11.02
N ASN A 173 -21.35 -26.17 9.72
CA ASN A 173 -20.96 -27.44 9.12
C ASN A 173 -19.44 -27.68 9.21
N ALA A 174 -18.62 -26.66 8.91
CA ALA A 174 -17.17 -26.77 9.00
C ALA A 174 -16.69 -26.95 10.46
N ASN A 175 -17.28 -26.21 11.41
CA ASN A 175 -16.93 -26.37 12.82
C ASN A 175 -17.37 -27.73 13.38
N ALA A 176 -18.54 -28.23 12.98
CA ALA A 176 -19.00 -29.57 13.31
C ALA A 176 -18.05 -30.66 12.78
N ALA A 177 -17.57 -30.51 11.53
CA ALA A 177 -16.60 -31.42 10.95
C ALA A 177 -15.25 -31.35 11.67
N ALA A 178 -14.76 -30.16 12.04
CA ALA A 178 -13.53 -29.99 12.80
C ALA A 178 -13.62 -30.64 14.20
N TRP A 179 -14.76 -30.49 14.87
CA TRP A 179 -15.04 -31.15 16.15
C TRP A 179 -15.08 -32.67 16.01
N LEU A 180 -15.76 -33.21 14.98
CA LEU A 180 -15.78 -34.64 14.70
C LEU A 180 -14.38 -35.19 14.38
N TYR A 181 -13.60 -34.45 13.60
CA TYR A 181 -12.22 -34.79 13.27
C TYR A 181 -11.34 -34.85 14.53
N SER A 182 -11.46 -33.89 15.45
CA SER A 182 -10.66 -33.87 16.67
C SER A 182 -11.03 -34.99 17.65
N HIS A 183 -12.30 -35.39 17.70
CA HIS A 183 -12.78 -36.44 18.62
C HIS A 183 -12.58 -37.86 18.09
N TYR A 184 -12.66 -38.05 16.78
CA TYR A 184 -12.75 -39.39 16.18
C TYR A 184 -11.80 -39.60 14.99
N GLY A 185 -11.07 -38.58 14.58
CA GLY A 185 -10.14 -38.63 13.46
C GLY A 185 -10.82 -38.61 12.08
N PRO A 186 -10.02 -38.74 11.01
CA PRO A 186 -10.47 -38.64 9.62
C PRO A 186 -11.25 -39.86 9.12
N GLY A 187 -11.30 -40.96 9.88
CA GLY A 187 -11.86 -42.25 9.44
C GLY A 187 -13.36 -42.24 9.13
N ARG A 188 -14.08 -41.20 9.53
CA ARG A 188 -15.52 -41.05 9.32
C ARG A 188 -15.90 -40.63 7.90
N TRP A 189 -14.97 -40.04 7.16
CA TRP A 189 -15.19 -39.64 5.76
C TRP A 189 -14.64 -40.72 4.84
N SER A 190 -15.46 -41.16 3.91
CA SER A 190 -15.03 -42.14 2.89
C SER A 190 -14.31 -41.46 1.72
N CYS A 191 -14.65 -40.19 1.46
CA CYS A 191 -14.04 -39.37 0.43
C CYS A 191 -12.76 -38.70 0.98
N LYS A 192 -11.60 -38.96 0.38
CA LYS A 192 -10.28 -38.48 0.86
C LYS A 192 -9.28 -38.28 -0.27
#